data_AF-A0A815F6R1-F1
#
_entry.id   AF-A0A815F6R1-F1
#
_cell.length_a   1.000
_cell.length_b   1.000
_cell.length_c   1.000
_cell.angle_alpha   90.00
_cell.angle_beta   90.00
_cell.angle_gamma   90.00
#
_symmetry.space_group_name_H-M   'P 1'
#
loop_
_entity.id
_entity.type
_entity.pdbx_description
1 polymer ?
#
loop_
_entity_poly.entity_id
_entity_poly.type
_entity_poly.pdbx_seq_one_letter_code
_entity_poly.pdbx_strand_id
1 'polypeptide(L)'
;MQWAKQWSKIKVIDTNIKPICEALKQAVQEGDQNSIPISLVDTSADTTIKNLDQLDPSFMYTQILKEILLTIDFEQRHIQEFTTFCREQFADNPTELKRIDQFEHEYRDRTPMWWYTSPFFLYLMLNRALRTLDVTVIMKMGFFLCDLHRQITRLHAEQYGGHIHSSTFTVYRGQGLSQIDFDHLVEGKGGLLSFNNFLSTQKNREISLMFTESAMTNPNYVGVLFVMTIDPSISSTPFANISTISYFQEEEEIIFSMHSVFRIREIKPINKDNRLWQVDLSLTSDTDPELQTLTECLRNETFPTESGWYRLGALLITMGQFDNAYQIYEMLLKQTHDDWEKANIYHQLGRVQDYKGEYAESIRFNEKALEIKQKTLPPDDYNLAVTYNNIGLVYEKMSEYSKALSFGEKALEIKQKILPPNHPALANSYNNIGLVYEKMGEYSKALSFQEKALAIKQKCFPPNHPELAITYNNLSRVYTNMADYSKALLFCERALHIGQSSLPPNHPDLQKYQKDIESLRKKI
;
A
#
# COMPACT_ATOMS: atom_id res chain seq x y z
N MET A 1 -10.63 -17.48 15.75
CA MET A 1 -9.17 -17.58 15.80
C MET A 1 -8.60 -16.28 16.36
N GLN A 2 -7.96 -16.32 17.53
CA GLN A 2 -7.57 -15.18 18.37
C GLN A 2 -6.26 -14.47 17.93
N TRP A 3 -5.61 -14.93 16.86
CA TRP A 3 -4.28 -14.48 16.46
C TRP A 3 -4.27 -13.15 15.68
N ALA A 4 -5.31 -12.83 14.91
CA ALA A 4 -5.46 -11.56 14.20
C ALA A 4 -5.63 -10.34 15.13
N LYS A 5 -6.04 -10.56 16.40
CA LYS A 5 -6.04 -9.50 17.44
C LYS A 5 -4.66 -9.23 18.04
N GLN A 6 -3.65 -10.05 17.70
CA GLN A 6 -2.33 -10.02 18.34
C GLN A 6 -1.22 -9.46 17.43
N TRP A 7 -1.52 -9.02 16.20
CA TRP A 7 -0.51 -8.53 15.25
C TRP A 7 -1.06 -7.30 14.52
N SER A 8 -0.85 -6.12 15.10
CA SER A 8 -1.29 -4.81 14.57
C SER A 8 -0.12 -3.95 14.10
N LYS A 9 0.94 -4.58 13.57
CA LYS A 9 2.16 -3.88 13.20
C LYS A 9 2.59 -4.12 11.76
N ILE A 10 1.87 -3.45 10.87
CA ILE A 10 2.49 -2.61 9.83
C ILE A 10 2.35 -1.13 10.25
N LYS A 11 2.29 -0.85 11.56
CA LYS A 11 2.51 0.50 12.11
C LYS A 11 3.99 0.81 12.20
N VAL A 12 4.64 0.80 11.04
CA VAL A 12 5.78 1.65 10.74
C VAL A 12 5.54 2.07 9.31
N ILE A 13 5.07 3.31 9.13
CA ILE A 13 5.36 4.06 7.91
C ILE A 13 6.88 4.05 7.86
N ASP A 14 7.40 3.15 7.05
CA ASP A 14 8.82 3.00 6.88
C ASP A 14 9.28 4.25 6.15
N THR A 15 9.78 5.20 6.93
CA THR A 15 10.42 6.42 6.44
C THR A 15 11.69 6.11 5.63
N ASN A 16 12.10 4.84 5.55
CA ASN A 16 13.14 4.37 4.63
C ASN A 16 12.61 3.65 3.38
N ILE A 17 11.29 3.55 3.19
CA ILE A 17 10.79 3.30 1.85
C ILE A 17 11.02 4.59 1.07
N LYS A 18 12.12 4.63 0.31
CA LYS A 18 12.20 5.46 -0.89
C LYS A 18 10.81 5.37 -1.54
N PRO A 19 10.07 6.49 -1.71
CA PRO A 19 8.62 6.45 -1.98
C PRO A 19 8.31 5.29 -2.90
N ILE A 20 7.37 4.41 -2.56
CA ILE A 20 7.15 3.15 -3.32
C ILE A 20 7.10 3.43 -4.82
N CYS A 21 6.48 4.55 -5.19
CA CYS A 21 6.49 5.09 -6.55
C CYS A 21 7.89 5.36 -7.12
N GLU A 22 8.83 5.94 -6.38
CA GLU A 22 10.25 6.10 -6.78
C GLU A 22 11.01 4.78 -6.87
N ALA A 23 10.78 3.84 -5.95
CA ALA A 23 11.36 2.50 -6.02
C ALA A 23 10.86 1.76 -7.28
N LEU A 24 9.56 1.81 -7.56
CA LEU A 24 8.95 1.29 -8.78
C LEU A 24 9.43 2.03 -10.03
N LYS A 25 9.52 3.36 -10.01
CA LYS A 25 10.04 4.15 -11.13
C LYS A 25 11.49 3.81 -11.44
N GLN A 26 12.30 3.50 -10.44
CA GLN A 26 13.68 3.05 -10.61
C GLN A 26 13.78 1.61 -11.09
N ALA A 27 12.92 0.71 -10.60
CA ALA A 27 12.81 -0.65 -11.15
C ALA A 27 12.37 -0.63 -12.64
N VAL A 28 11.62 0.39 -13.06
CA VAL A 28 11.10 0.55 -14.43
C VAL A 28 12.08 1.29 -15.38
N GLN A 29 13.30 1.61 -14.96
CA GLN A 29 14.31 2.16 -15.87
C GLN A 29 15.09 1.06 -16.60
N GLU A 30 14.57 0.64 -17.76
CA GLU A 30 15.26 0.37 -19.03
C GLU A 30 14.39 -0.52 -19.95
N GLY A 31 13.59 0.08 -20.84
CA GLY A 31 12.68 -0.60 -21.80
C GLY A 31 11.35 -1.03 -21.14
N ASP A 32 10.17 -1.08 -21.74
CA ASP A 32 9.68 -1.10 -23.11
C ASP A 32 8.19 -0.65 -23.06
N GLN A 33 7.53 -0.45 -24.19
CA GLN A 33 6.19 0.16 -24.28
C GLN A 33 5.00 -0.74 -23.88
N ASN A 34 5.20 -2.05 -23.60
CA ASN A 34 4.08 -3.00 -23.39
C ASN A 34 4.26 -4.07 -22.29
N SER A 35 5.30 -3.99 -21.45
CA SER A 35 5.44 -4.88 -20.29
C SER A 35 4.38 -4.55 -19.23
N ILE A 36 3.62 -5.55 -18.77
CA ILE A 36 2.76 -5.40 -17.58
C ILE A 36 3.60 -5.76 -16.35
N PRO A 37 3.60 -4.90 -15.30
CA PRO A 37 4.30 -5.20 -14.06
C PRO A 37 3.72 -6.45 -13.40
N ILE A 38 4.61 -7.25 -12.82
CA ILE A 38 4.24 -8.49 -12.15
C ILE A 38 4.77 -8.47 -10.72
N SER A 39 3.97 -8.92 -9.77
CA SER A 39 4.40 -9.10 -8.37
C SER A 39 4.31 -10.57 -7.99
N LEU A 40 5.28 -11.07 -7.22
CA LEU A 40 5.45 -12.47 -6.85
C LEU A 40 5.23 -12.68 -5.35
N VAL A 41 4.70 -13.85 -4.98
CA VAL A 41 4.53 -14.29 -3.58
C VAL A 41 5.11 -15.69 -3.45
N ASP A 42 6.13 -15.86 -2.62
CA ASP A 42 6.80 -17.16 -2.41
C ASP A 42 5.99 -18.09 -1.50
N THR A 43 6.08 -19.40 -1.74
CA THR A 43 5.52 -20.44 -0.87
C THR A 43 6.66 -21.17 -0.16
N SER A 44 7.13 -20.65 0.97
CA SER A 44 8.02 -21.43 1.83
C SER A 44 7.25 -22.57 2.51
N ALA A 45 7.73 -23.81 2.40
CA ALA A 45 7.05 -25.04 2.84
C ALA A 45 6.91 -25.22 4.37
N ASP A 46 7.19 -24.21 5.18
CA ASP A 46 6.98 -24.23 6.63
C ASP A 46 5.83 -23.31 7.01
N THR A 47 4.63 -23.89 7.16
CA THR A 47 3.41 -23.23 7.67
C THR A 47 3.47 -22.84 9.15
N THR A 48 4.66 -22.50 9.65
CA THR A 48 4.86 -21.97 11.00
C THR A 48 5.65 -20.67 10.92
N ILE A 49 4.91 -19.58 10.67
CA ILE A 49 5.22 -18.21 11.08
C ILE A 49 6.64 -17.77 10.72
N LYS A 50 6.79 -17.11 9.56
CA LYS A 50 7.77 -16.04 9.24
C LYS A 50 7.84 -15.93 7.72
N ASN A 51 7.13 -14.96 7.12
CA ASN A 51 7.46 -14.32 5.83
C ASN A 51 6.37 -13.32 5.36
N LEU A 52 5.61 -12.70 6.28
CA LEU A 52 4.59 -11.70 5.91
C LEU A 52 5.18 -10.40 5.32
N ASP A 53 6.52 -10.24 5.33
CA ASP A 53 7.23 -9.09 4.75
C ASP A 53 7.87 -9.40 3.38
N GLN A 54 7.61 -10.56 2.77
CA GLN A 54 8.12 -10.88 1.42
C GLN A 54 7.19 -10.45 0.28
N LEU A 55 6.00 -9.95 0.59
CA LEU A 55 5.11 -9.37 -0.40
C LEU A 55 5.67 -8.03 -0.85
N ASP A 56 5.93 -7.88 -2.16
CA ASP A 56 6.28 -6.58 -2.73
C ASP A 56 5.20 -5.58 -2.29
N PRO A 57 5.54 -4.49 -1.58
CA PRO A 57 4.55 -3.55 -1.08
C PRO A 57 3.58 -3.09 -2.18
N SER A 58 4.05 -2.92 -3.42
CA SER A 58 3.25 -2.53 -4.59
C SER A 58 2.08 -3.47 -4.89
N PHE A 59 2.22 -4.77 -4.59
CA PHE A 59 1.16 -5.77 -4.72
C PHE A 59 -0.10 -5.31 -3.97
N MET A 60 0.08 -4.87 -2.73
CA MET A 60 -1.04 -4.54 -1.86
C MET A 60 -1.61 -3.16 -2.14
N TYR A 61 -0.76 -2.19 -2.46
CA TYR A 61 -1.22 -0.82 -2.74
C TYR A 61 -2.14 -0.78 -3.96
N THR A 62 -1.90 -1.59 -4.99
CA THR A 62 -2.74 -1.60 -6.19
C THR A 62 -4.12 -2.20 -5.93
N GLN A 63 -4.21 -3.26 -5.12
CA GLN A 63 -5.48 -3.84 -4.66
C GLN A 63 -6.29 -2.82 -3.85
N ILE A 64 -5.67 -2.23 -2.83
CA ILE A 64 -6.34 -1.26 -1.95
C ILE A 64 -6.71 0.02 -2.71
N LEU A 65 -5.84 0.48 -3.62
CA LEU A 65 -6.13 1.62 -4.49
C LEU A 65 -7.35 1.34 -5.36
N LYS A 66 -7.42 0.17 -6.01
CA LYS A 66 -8.60 -0.26 -6.78
C LYS A 66 -9.85 -0.28 -5.90
N GLU A 67 -9.80 -0.89 -4.72
CA GLU A 67 -10.93 -0.94 -3.78
C GLU A 67 -11.42 0.46 -3.41
N ILE A 68 -10.50 1.38 -3.10
CA ILE A 68 -10.84 2.75 -2.73
C ILE A 68 -11.44 3.51 -3.92
N LEU A 69 -10.80 3.46 -5.09
CA LEU A 69 -11.28 4.15 -6.29
C LEU A 69 -12.71 3.72 -6.65
N LEU A 70 -13.03 2.43 -6.52
CA LEU A 70 -14.37 1.90 -6.79
C LEU A 70 -15.46 2.44 -5.85
N THR A 71 -15.08 2.96 -4.68
CA THR A 71 -15.99 3.62 -3.72
C THR A 71 -16.14 5.13 -3.95
N ILE A 72 -15.40 5.70 -4.91
CA ILE A 72 -15.48 7.12 -5.25
C ILE A 72 -16.53 7.34 -6.34
N ASP A 73 -17.42 8.31 -6.09
CA ASP A 73 -18.36 8.80 -7.07
C ASP A 73 -17.71 9.90 -7.93
N PHE A 74 -17.36 9.52 -9.15
CA PHE A 74 -16.79 10.46 -10.13
C PHE A 74 -17.89 11.17 -10.93
N GLU A 75 -18.01 12.48 -10.70
CA GLU A 75 -18.88 13.39 -11.45
C GLU A 75 -18.28 13.85 -12.79
N GLN A 76 -19.10 14.48 -13.64
CA GLN A 76 -18.71 15.03 -14.96
C GLN A 76 -17.52 15.99 -14.89
N ARG A 77 -17.39 16.76 -13.79
CA ARG A 77 -16.26 17.67 -13.59
C ARG A 77 -14.91 16.95 -13.66
N HIS A 78 -14.82 15.69 -13.22
CA HIS A 78 -13.57 14.94 -13.23
C HIS A 78 -13.15 14.56 -14.65
N ILE A 79 -14.11 14.37 -15.57
CA ILE A 79 -13.84 14.18 -17.01
C ILE A 79 -13.27 15.46 -17.61
N GLN A 80 -13.80 16.62 -17.23
CA GLN A 80 -13.31 17.93 -17.67
C GLN A 80 -11.92 18.25 -17.11
N GLU A 81 -11.67 17.95 -15.84
CA GLU A 81 -10.35 18.06 -15.22
C GLU A 81 -9.33 17.16 -15.93
N PHE A 82 -9.72 15.92 -16.25
CA PHE A 82 -8.86 14.99 -16.97
C PHE A 82 -8.55 15.45 -18.39
N THR A 83 -9.57 15.87 -19.16
CA THR A 83 -9.36 16.36 -20.53
C THR A 83 -8.52 17.64 -20.57
N THR A 84 -8.69 18.53 -19.58
CA THR A 84 -7.83 19.72 -19.40
C THR A 84 -6.39 19.31 -19.15
N PHE A 85 -6.15 18.37 -18.21
CA PHE A 85 -4.82 17.80 -17.98
C PHE A 85 -4.22 17.20 -19.26
N CYS A 86 -5.01 16.45 -20.04
CA CYS A 86 -4.54 15.86 -21.29
C CYS A 86 -4.17 16.93 -22.34
N ARG A 87 -4.92 18.03 -22.45
CA ARG A 87 -4.59 19.13 -23.36
C ARG A 87 -3.25 19.75 -23.03
N GLU A 88 -2.91 19.88 -21.76
CA GLU A 88 -1.60 20.36 -21.31
C GLU A 88 -0.48 19.36 -21.68
N GLN A 89 -0.71 18.07 -21.47
CA GLN A 89 0.28 17.02 -21.79
C GLN A 89 0.53 16.87 -23.30
N PHE A 90 -0.48 17.13 -24.12
CA PHE A 90 -0.43 16.96 -25.58
C PHE A 90 -0.53 18.28 -26.34
N ALA A 91 -0.12 19.40 -25.72
CA ALA A 91 -0.25 20.74 -26.30
C ALA A 91 0.36 20.85 -27.71
N ASP A 92 1.45 20.13 -27.96
CA ASP A 92 2.18 20.14 -29.24
C ASP A 92 1.72 19.06 -30.23
N ASN A 93 0.65 18.31 -29.94
CA ASN A 93 0.14 17.23 -30.80
C ASN A 93 -1.31 17.49 -31.25
N PRO A 94 -1.52 18.14 -32.41
CA PRO A 94 -2.85 18.48 -32.93
C PRO A 94 -3.77 17.27 -33.12
N THR A 95 -3.21 16.10 -33.46
CA THR A 95 -3.97 14.86 -33.64
C THR A 95 -4.55 14.38 -32.31
N GLU A 96 -3.75 14.40 -31.24
CA GLU A 96 -4.22 14.03 -29.91
C GLU A 96 -5.16 15.08 -29.32
N LEU A 97 -4.95 16.38 -29.57
CA LEU A 97 -5.89 17.42 -29.15
C LEU A 97 -7.30 17.19 -29.73
N LYS A 98 -7.39 16.89 -31.03
CA LYS A 98 -8.68 16.53 -31.67
C LYS A 98 -9.32 15.29 -31.05
N ARG A 99 -8.51 14.30 -30.68
CA ARG A 99 -8.96 13.08 -30.00
C ARG A 99 -9.47 13.37 -28.59
N ILE A 100 -8.81 14.26 -27.84
CA ILE A 100 -9.24 14.70 -26.51
C ILE A 100 -10.59 15.41 -26.60
N ASP A 101 -10.76 16.29 -27.58
CA ASP A 101 -12.04 16.97 -27.81
C ASP A 101 -13.14 15.96 -28.14
N GLN A 102 -12.86 14.98 -29.00
CA GLN A 102 -13.80 13.90 -29.30
C GLN A 102 -14.16 13.10 -28.04
N PHE A 103 -13.17 12.75 -27.22
CA PHE A 103 -13.39 12.02 -25.98
C PHE A 103 -14.28 12.80 -25.01
N GLU A 104 -14.04 14.09 -24.81
CA GLU A 104 -14.83 14.90 -23.88
C GLU A 104 -16.33 14.93 -24.24
N HIS A 105 -16.65 14.97 -25.54
CA HIS A 105 -18.03 15.05 -26.03
C HIS A 105 -18.70 13.68 -26.13
N GLU A 106 -17.99 12.65 -26.62
CA GLU A 106 -18.56 11.34 -26.94
C GLU A 106 -18.34 10.29 -25.83
N TYR A 107 -17.66 10.62 -24.71
CA TYR A 107 -17.29 9.62 -23.70
C TYR A 107 -18.46 8.74 -23.26
N ARG A 108 -19.61 9.37 -23.00
CA ARG A 108 -20.83 8.70 -22.51
C ARG A 108 -21.62 7.97 -23.60
N ASP A 109 -21.35 8.25 -24.87
CA ASP A 109 -22.06 7.66 -26.01
C ASP A 109 -21.48 6.28 -26.40
N ARG A 110 -20.28 5.96 -25.92
CA ARG A 110 -19.58 4.70 -26.18
C ARG A 110 -19.26 3.97 -24.90
N THR A 111 -18.96 2.69 -25.01
CA THR A 111 -18.57 1.91 -23.84
C THR A 111 -17.12 2.23 -23.42
N PRO A 112 -16.80 2.19 -22.12
CA PRO A 112 -15.43 2.37 -21.64
C PRO A 112 -14.42 1.46 -22.33
N MET A 113 -14.80 0.19 -22.60
CA MET A 113 -13.95 -0.78 -23.27
C MET A 113 -13.60 -0.38 -24.70
N TRP A 114 -14.54 0.25 -25.42
CA TRP A 114 -14.27 0.78 -26.75
C TRP A 114 -13.17 1.85 -26.68
N TRP A 115 -13.27 2.79 -25.73
CA TRP A 115 -12.23 3.81 -25.51
C TRP A 115 -10.89 3.22 -25.09
N TYR A 116 -10.90 2.17 -24.27
CA TYR A 116 -9.68 1.51 -23.79
C TYR A 116 -8.94 0.77 -24.91
N THR A 117 -9.66 0.15 -25.84
CA THR A 117 -9.06 -0.62 -26.94
C THR A 117 -8.83 0.21 -28.21
N SER A 118 -9.38 1.42 -28.27
CA SER A 118 -9.19 2.34 -29.39
C SER A 118 -7.74 2.86 -29.44
N PRO A 119 -7.18 3.16 -30.63
CA PRO A 119 -5.82 3.70 -30.80
C PRO A 119 -5.71 5.18 -30.35
N PHE A 120 -6.20 5.48 -29.15
CA PHE A 120 -6.18 6.77 -28.46
C PHE A 120 -5.06 6.79 -27.42
N PHE A 121 -4.70 7.99 -26.95
CA PHE A 121 -3.76 8.18 -25.85
C PHE A 121 -4.14 7.42 -24.56
N LEU A 122 -5.43 7.11 -24.36
CA LEU A 122 -5.98 6.53 -23.12
C LEU A 122 -5.33 5.22 -22.72
N TYR A 123 -5.23 4.26 -23.64
CA TYR A 123 -4.64 2.95 -23.36
C TYR A 123 -3.21 3.09 -22.86
N LEU A 124 -2.40 3.83 -23.61
CA LEU A 124 -0.98 4.02 -23.30
C LEU A 124 -0.80 4.78 -21.99
N MET A 125 -1.56 5.87 -21.81
CA MET A 125 -1.50 6.70 -20.60
C MET A 125 -1.89 5.88 -19.37
N LEU A 126 -2.99 5.14 -19.42
CA LEU A 126 -3.47 4.35 -18.29
C LEU A 126 -2.49 3.23 -17.92
N ASN A 127 -2.09 2.41 -18.89
CA ASN A 127 -1.20 1.29 -18.63
C ASN A 127 0.18 1.75 -18.15
N ARG A 128 0.69 2.87 -18.69
CA ARG A 128 1.92 3.50 -18.19
C ARG A 128 1.75 3.98 -16.75
N ALA A 129 0.65 4.66 -16.45
CA ALA A 129 0.40 5.20 -15.12
C ALA A 129 0.29 4.08 -14.07
N LEU A 130 -0.50 3.05 -14.36
CA LEU A 130 -0.62 1.88 -13.48
C LEU A 130 0.72 1.14 -13.30
N ARG A 131 1.50 1.01 -14.39
CA ARG A 131 2.83 0.38 -14.35
C ARG A 131 3.84 1.15 -13.49
N THR A 132 3.84 2.46 -13.59
CA THR A 132 4.78 3.34 -12.86
C THR A 132 4.23 3.82 -11.52
N LEU A 133 3.03 3.34 -11.15
CA LEU A 133 2.23 3.82 -10.03
C LEU A 133 2.19 5.36 -9.99
N ASP A 134 1.97 5.98 -11.15
CA ASP A 134 1.78 7.42 -11.29
C ASP A 134 0.41 7.81 -10.75
N VAL A 135 0.38 7.99 -9.43
CA VAL A 135 -0.82 8.30 -8.68
C VAL A 135 -1.55 9.53 -9.23
N THR A 136 -0.83 10.56 -9.68
CA THR A 136 -1.46 11.78 -10.20
C THR A 136 -2.30 11.47 -11.43
N VAL A 137 -1.74 10.72 -12.38
CA VAL A 137 -2.48 10.29 -13.58
C VAL A 137 -3.58 9.30 -13.22
N ILE A 138 -3.32 8.33 -12.34
CA ILE A 138 -4.32 7.35 -11.89
C ILE A 138 -5.53 8.03 -11.27
N MET A 139 -5.34 9.04 -10.41
CA MET A 139 -6.44 9.80 -9.81
C MET A 139 -7.26 10.55 -10.86
N LYS A 140 -6.59 11.19 -11.82
CA LYS A 140 -7.26 11.90 -12.92
C LYS A 140 -8.04 10.95 -13.83
N MET A 141 -7.55 9.72 -14.01
CA MET A 141 -8.21 8.64 -14.75
C MET A 141 -9.16 7.80 -13.88
N GLY A 142 -9.39 8.17 -12.61
CA GLY A 142 -10.15 7.36 -11.66
C GLY A 142 -11.57 7.03 -12.14
N PHE A 143 -12.25 7.98 -12.79
CA PHE A 143 -13.57 7.76 -13.37
C PHE A 143 -13.54 6.66 -14.44
N PHE A 144 -12.55 6.70 -15.33
CA PHE A 144 -12.39 5.76 -16.43
C PHE A 144 -12.00 4.37 -15.92
N LEU A 145 -11.10 4.32 -14.93
CA LEU A 145 -10.74 3.10 -14.20
C LEU A 145 -11.97 2.40 -13.61
N CYS A 146 -12.80 3.16 -12.89
CA CYS A 146 -14.02 2.64 -12.28
C CYS A 146 -15.02 2.15 -13.32
N ASP A 147 -15.22 2.91 -14.39
CA ASP A 147 -16.13 2.54 -15.47
C ASP A 147 -15.67 1.27 -16.21
N LEU A 148 -14.36 1.10 -16.45
CA LEU A 148 -13.78 -0.13 -17.00
C LEU A 148 -14.00 -1.32 -16.08
N HIS A 149 -13.68 -1.19 -14.79
CA HIS A 149 -13.90 -2.25 -13.81
C HIS A 149 -15.36 -2.68 -13.73
N ARG A 150 -16.29 -1.71 -13.63
CA ARG A 150 -17.73 -1.98 -13.59
C ARG A 150 -18.21 -2.68 -14.86
N GLN A 151 -17.70 -2.28 -16.02
CA GLN A 151 -18.04 -2.94 -17.29
C GLN A 151 -17.53 -4.39 -17.33
N ILE A 152 -16.28 -4.64 -16.93
CA ILE A 152 -15.72 -6.00 -16.87
C ILE A 152 -16.52 -6.87 -15.92
N THR A 153 -16.84 -6.38 -14.72
CA THR A 153 -17.64 -7.13 -13.74
C THR A 153 -19.04 -7.46 -14.25
N ARG A 154 -19.70 -6.51 -14.93
CA ARG A 154 -21.01 -6.74 -15.53
C ARG A 154 -20.93 -7.81 -16.62
N LEU A 155 -20.00 -7.68 -17.55
CA LEU A 155 -19.81 -8.66 -18.64
C LEU A 155 -19.43 -10.03 -18.10
N HIS A 156 -18.60 -10.09 -17.07
CA HIS A 156 -18.25 -11.34 -16.40
C HIS A 156 -19.51 -12.05 -15.89
N ALA A 157 -20.37 -11.32 -15.17
CA ALA A 157 -21.62 -11.87 -14.64
C ALA A 157 -22.56 -12.33 -15.78
N GLU A 158 -22.67 -11.56 -16.86
CA GLU A 158 -23.48 -11.91 -18.04
C GLU A 158 -22.96 -13.15 -18.78
N GLN A 159 -21.64 -13.30 -18.91
CA GLN A 159 -20.99 -14.36 -19.69
C GLN A 159 -20.74 -15.64 -18.88
N TYR A 160 -20.56 -15.54 -17.56
CA TYR A 160 -20.08 -16.63 -16.71
C TYR A 160 -20.86 -16.84 -15.40
N GLY A 161 -21.78 -15.94 -15.01
CA GLY A 161 -22.45 -15.95 -13.69
C GLY A 161 -23.51 -17.04 -13.46
N GLY A 162 -23.84 -17.86 -14.47
CA GLY A 162 -24.92 -18.85 -14.42
C GLY A 162 -24.53 -20.32 -14.57
N HIS A 163 -23.24 -20.65 -14.73
CA HIS A 163 -22.81 -22.00 -15.08
C HIS A 163 -22.07 -22.72 -13.94
N ILE A 164 -22.75 -23.67 -13.29
CA ILE A 164 -22.17 -24.63 -12.32
C ILE A 164 -21.22 -25.64 -13.00
N HIS A 165 -21.17 -25.65 -14.33
CA HIS A 165 -20.26 -26.49 -15.12
C HIS A 165 -19.48 -25.64 -16.12
N SER A 166 -18.56 -24.82 -15.63
CA SER A 166 -17.62 -24.10 -16.48
C SER A 166 -16.41 -24.97 -16.76
N SER A 167 -16.36 -25.59 -17.95
CA SER A 167 -15.12 -26.17 -18.44
C SER A 167 -14.03 -25.10 -18.41
N THR A 168 -12.92 -25.38 -17.73
CA THR A 168 -11.76 -24.49 -17.72
C THR A 168 -11.33 -24.20 -19.16
N PHE A 169 -10.89 -22.97 -19.43
CA PHE A 169 -10.35 -22.61 -20.75
C PHE A 169 -8.96 -21.99 -20.61
N THR A 170 -8.22 -21.96 -21.71
CA THR A 170 -6.85 -21.44 -21.72
C THR A 170 -6.80 -20.12 -22.49
N VAL A 171 -6.07 -19.16 -21.94
CA VAL A 171 -5.70 -17.91 -22.60
C VAL A 171 -4.19 -17.72 -22.56
N TYR A 172 -3.70 -16.91 -23.48
CA TYR A 172 -2.29 -16.70 -23.73
C TYR A 172 -1.94 -15.23 -23.64
N ARG A 173 -0.72 -14.95 -23.18
CA ARG A 173 -0.11 -13.62 -23.23
C ARG A 173 1.38 -13.74 -23.45
N GLY A 174 1.89 -13.05 -24.46
CA GLY A 174 3.33 -12.90 -24.68
C GLY A 174 3.85 -11.56 -24.19
N GLN A 175 4.99 -11.55 -23.50
CA GLN A 175 5.74 -10.33 -23.21
C GLN A 175 7.22 -10.61 -22.94
N GLY A 176 8.05 -9.56 -23.00
CA GLY A 176 9.41 -9.60 -22.49
C GLY A 176 9.46 -9.31 -21.00
N LEU A 177 10.34 -10.02 -20.28
CA LEU A 177 10.78 -9.68 -18.93
C LEU A 177 12.27 -9.36 -18.91
N SER A 178 12.69 -8.47 -18.00
CA SER A 178 14.12 -8.29 -17.73
C SER A 178 14.70 -9.59 -17.16
N GLN A 179 16.01 -9.78 -17.25
CA GLN A 179 16.64 -10.97 -16.66
C GLN A 179 16.36 -11.07 -15.15
N ILE A 180 16.38 -9.94 -14.44
CA ILE A 180 16.14 -9.88 -12.99
C ILE A 180 14.70 -10.31 -12.67
N ASP A 181 13.71 -9.76 -13.38
CA ASP A 181 12.30 -10.13 -13.17
C ASP A 181 12.04 -11.60 -13.52
N PHE A 182 12.72 -12.12 -14.54
CA PHE A 182 12.63 -13.52 -14.92
C PHE A 182 13.25 -14.45 -13.86
N ASP A 183 14.42 -14.10 -13.32
CA ASP A 183 15.06 -14.88 -12.26
C ASP A 183 14.18 -14.95 -11.01
N HIS A 184 13.57 -13.82 -10.62
CA HIS A 184 12.57 -13.81 -9.55
C HIS A 184 11.34 -14.67 -9.86
N LEU A 185 10.85 -14.64 -11.10
CA LEU A 185 9.74 -15.50 -11.53
C LEU A 185 10.08 -16.99 -11.39
N VAL A 186 11.32 -17.37 -11.71
CA VAL A 186 11.83 -18.75 -11.55
C VAL A 186 11.94 -19.14 -10.08
N GLU A 187 12.45 -18.24 -9.23
CA GLU A 187 12.52 -18.44 -7.77
C GLU A 187 11.13 -18.63 -7.15
N GLY A 188 10.13 -17.88 -7.63
CA GLY A 188 8.74 -17.92 -7.13
C GLY A 188 7.91 -19.11 -7.62
N LYS A 189 8.50 -20.16 -8.21
CA LYS A 189 7.75 -21.32 -8.73
C LYS A 189 6.93 -21.99 -7.62
N GLY A 190 5.62 -22.17 -7.87
CA GLY A 190 4.65 -22.69 -6.88
C GLY A 190 3.91 -21.59 -6.11
N GLY A 191 4.46 -20.38 -6.14
CA GLY A 191 3.94 -19.16 -5.55
C GLY A 191 2.83 -18.48 -6.35
N LEU A 192 2.42 -17.30 -5.88
CA LEU A 192 1.43 -16.45 -6.53
C LEU A 192 2.10 -15.39 -7.41
N LEU A 193 1.38 -15.00 -8.46
CA LEU A 193 1.74 -14.01 -9.45
C LEU A 193 0.56 -13.07 -9.62
N SER A 194 0.72 -11.76 -9.42
CA SER A 194 -0.34 -10.80 -9.75
C SER A 194 0.04 -9.90 -10.91
N PHE A 195 -0.95 -9.65 -11.77
CA PHE A 195 -0.89 -8.61 -12.78
C PHE A 195 -1.59 -7.36 -12.25
N ASN A 196 -0.82 -6.28 -12.06
CA ASN A 196 -1.31 -5.06 -11.42
C ASN A 196 -2.03 -4.09 -12.39
N ASN A 197 -2.02 -4.38 -13.70
CA ASN A 197 -2.78 -3.66 -14.73
C ASN A 197 -4.00 -4.47 -15.19
N PHE A 198 -4.83 -3.88 -16.06
CA PHE A 198 -5.78 -4.66 -16.85
C PHE A 198 -5.01 -5.62 -17.75
N LEU A 199 -5.24 -6.92 -17.54
CA LEU A 199 -4.51 -7.96 -18.22
C LEU A 199 -5.27 -8.33 -19.50
N SER A 200 -4.76 -7.84 -20.64
CA SER A 200 -5.21 -8.30 -21.96
C SER A 200 -4.56 -9.64 -22.31
N THR A 201 -5.39 -10.58 -22.74
CA THR A 201 -4.99 -11.94 -23.14
C THR A 201 -5.77 -12.37 -24.39
N GLN A 202 -5.25 -13.35 -25.12
CA GLN A 202 -5.87 -13.88 -26.33
C GLN A 202 -6.10 -15.38 -26.22
N LYS A 203 -7.12 -15.90 -26.91
CA LYS A 203 -7.31 -17.35 -27.06
C LYS A 203 -6.39 -17.98 -28.09
N ASN A 204 -5.84 -17.20 -29.01
CA ASN A 204 -4.92 -17.68 -30.02
C ASN A 204 -3.47 -17.65 -29.51
N ARG A 205 -2.89 -18.84 -29.32
CA ARG A 205 -1.50 -19.02 -28.86
C ARG A 205 -0.48 -18.37 -29.79
N GLU A 206 -0.67 -18.47 -31.10
CA GLU A 206 0.34 -18.02 -32.08
C GLU A 206 0.49 -16.50 -32.08
N ILE A 207 -0.60 -15.75 -31.93
CA ILE A 207 -0.54 -14.29 -31.84
C ILE A 207 0.24 -13.87 -30.58
N SER A 208 -0.01 -14.52 -29.44
CA SER A 208 0.76 -14.28 -28.21
C SER A 208 2.23 -14.69 -28.34
N LEU A 209 2.52 -15.76 -29.08
CA LEU A 209 3.90 -16.18 -29.34
C LEU A 209 4.66 -15.14 -30.17
N MET A 210 4.03 -14.55 -31.20
CA MET A 210 4.63 -13.46 -32.00
C MET A 210 5.05 -12.26 -31.13
N PHE A 211 4.23 -11.86 -30.16
CA PHE A 211 4.60 -10.80 -29.21
C PHE A 211 5.78 -11.21 -28.32
N THR A 212 5.83 -12.47 -27.92
CA THR A 212 6.93 -13.02 -27.12
C THR A 212 8.25 -13.00 -27.90
N GLU A 213 8.21 -13.39 -29.17
CA GLU A 213 9.37 -13.38 -30.06
C GLU A 213 9.83 -11.97 -30.38
N SER A 214 8.90 -11.04 -30.60
CA SER A 214 9.21 -9.62 -30.81
C SER A 214 9.97 -9.00 -29.63
N ALA A 215 9.65 -9.40 -28.39
CA ALA A 215 10.33 -8.87 -27.21
C ALA A 215 11.81 -9.30 -27.14
N MET A 216 12.16 -10.46 -27.71
CA MET A 216 13.55 -10.96 -27.72
C MET A 216 14.49 -10.16 -28.65
N THR A 217 13.94 -9.26 -29.48
CA THR A 217 14.75 -8.31 -30.28
C THR A 217 15.64 -7.44 -29.39
N ASN A 218 15.22 -7.19 -28.14
CA ASN A 218 16.07 -6.58 -27.13
C ASN A 218 16.90 -7.67 -26.43
N PRO A 219 18.25 -7.57 -26.45
CA PRO A 219 19.13 -8.58 -25.84
C PRO A 219 19.00 -8.66 -24.31
N ASN A 220 18.50 -7.61 -23.65
CA ASN A 220 18.35 -7.56 -22.20
C ASN A 220 17.08 -8.25 -21.70
N TYR A 221 16.25 -8.77 -22.61
CA TYR A 221 14.98 -9.40 -22.29
C TYR A 221 14.95 -10.90 -22.58
N VAL A 222 14.19 -11.58 -21.72
CA VAL A 222 13.73 -12.95 -21.87
C VAL A 222 12.28 -12.92 -22.35
N GLY A 223 11.98 -13.62 -23.44
CA GLY A 223 10.63 -13.78 -23.94
C GLY A 223 9.86 -14.78 -23.08
N VAL A 224 8.73 -14.35 -22.52
CA VAL A 224 7.84 -15.20 -21.71
C VAL A 224 6.45 -15.30 -22.34
N LEU A 225 6.07 -16.53 -22.68
CA LEU A 225 4.71 -16.90 -23.03
C LEU A 225 3.98 -17.41 -21.79
N PHE A 226 3.08 -16.61 -21.26
CA PHE A 226 2.16 -17.03 -20.21
C PHE A 226 1.03 -17.86 -20.81
N VAL A 227 0.84 -19.06 -20.29
CA VAL A 227 -0.26 -19.97 -20.63
C VAL A 227 -1.14 -20.10 -19.40
N MET A 228 -2.32 -19.48 -19.44
CA MET A 228 -3.16 -19.28 -18.27
C MET A 228 -4.40 -20.17 -18.34
N THR A 229 -4.53 -21.09 -17.39
CA THR A 229 -5.75 -21.89 -17.21
C THR A 229 -6.75 -21.10 -16.36
N ILE A 230 -7.93 -20.84 -16.92
CA ILE A 230 -8.98 -20.03 -16.32
C ILE A 230 -10.11 -20.94 -15.86
N ASP A 231 -10.45 -20.85 -14.58
CA ASP A 231 -11.65 -21.43 -13.99
C ASP A 231 -12.68 -20.32 -13.76
N PRO A 232 -13.76 -20.25 -14.56
CA PRO A 232 -14.79 -19.22 -14.44
C PRO A 232 -15.58 -19.24 -13.15
N SER A 233 -15.51 -20.32 -12.36
CA SER A 233 -16.16 -20.38 -11.04
C SER A 233 -15.49 -19.47 -10.01
N ILE A 234 -14.26 -19.01 -10.29
CA ILE A 234 -13.50 -18.08 -9.43
C ILE A 234 -14.03 -16.65 -9.64
N SER A 235 -15.08 -16.30 -8.89
CA SER A 235 -15.77 -15.00 -9.01
C SER A 235 -15.00 -13.80 -8.46
N SER A 236 -13.97 -14.02 -7.64
CA SER A 236 -13.16 -12.96 -7.02
C SER A 236 -12.35 -12.13 -8.02
N THR A 237 -12.09 -12.67 -9.21
CA THR A 237 -11.27 -12.02 -10.25
C THR A 237 -12.10 -11.84 -11.52
N PRO A 238 -12.79 -10.69 -11.69
CA PRO A 238 -13.61 -10.47 -12.87
C PRO A 238 -12.78 -10.40 -14.15
N PHE A 239 -13.27 -11.07 -15.18
CA PHE A 239 -12.73 -11.04 -16.55
C PHE A 239 -13.86 -11.12 -17.57
N ALA A 240 -13.64 -10.62 -18.78
CA ALA A 240 -14.66 -10.59 -19.82
C ALA A 240 -14.07 -10.86 -21.20
N ASN A 241 -14.84 -11.55 -22.04
CA ASN A 241 -14.63 -11.57 -23.48
C ASN A 241 -15.13 -10.25 -24.07
N ILE A 242 -14.27 -9.57 -24.81
CA ILE A 242 -14.55 -8.23 -25.34
C ILE A 242 -14.60 -8.15 -26.87
N SER A 243 -14.52 -9.28 -27.57
CA SER A 243 -14.53 -9.37 -29.04
C SER A 243 -15.65 -8.56 -29.72
N THR A 244 -16.83 -8.44 -29.10
CA THR A 244 -17.99 -7.74 -29.67
C THR A 244 -18.07 -6.25 -29.35
N ILE A 245 -17.22 -5.75 -28.44
CA ILE A 245 -17.29 -4.38 -27.89
C ILE A 245 -15.96 -3.64 -27.94
N SER A 246 -14.87 -4.33 -28.27
CA SER A 246 -13.56 -3.73 -28.52
C SER A 246 -13.58 -2.90 -29.80
N TYR A 247 -12.58 -2.04 -29.95
CA TYR A 247 -12.31 -1.34 -31.20
C TYR A 247 -11.91 -2.34 -32.31
N PHE A 248 -11.18 -3.39 -31.95
CA PHE A 248 -10.73 -4.46 -32.85
C PHE A 248 -11.69 -5.66 -32.79
N GLN A 249 -12.74 -5.63 -33.62
CA GLN A 249 -13.85 -6.59 -33.58
C GLN A 249 -13.51 -8.03 -34.02
N GLU A 250 -12.30 -8.26 -34.54
CA GLU A 250 -11.87 -9.56 -35.07
C GLU A 250 -11.02 -10.38 -34.07
N GLU A 251 -10.66 -9.80 -32.92
CA GLU A 251 -9.83 -10.47 -31.92
C GLU A 251 -10.66 -11.11 -30.80
N GLU A 252 -10.46 -12.42 -30.57
CA GLU A 252 -10.98 -13.11 -29.37
C GLU A 252 -10.12 -12.76 -28.14
N GLU A 253 -10.28 -11.53 -27.68
CA GLU A 253 -9.59 -10.97 -26.52
C GLU A 253 -10.39 -11.22 -25.23
N ILE A 254 -9.68 -11.69 -24.20
CA ILE A 254 -10.15 -11.81 -22.83
C ILE A 254 -9.39 -10.80 -21.98
N ILE A 255 -10.11 -9.85 -21.38
CA ILE A 255 -9.52 -8.85 -20.50
C ILE A 255 -9.85 -9.15 -19.04
N PHE A 256 -8.85 -9.07 -18.17
CA PHE A 256 -9.04 -9.18 -16.74
C PHE A 256 -8.98 -7.80 -16.07
N SER A 257 -9.75 -7.70 -14.99
CA SER A 257 -9.70 -6.60 -14.04
C SER A 257 -8.29 -6.45 -13.44
N MET A 258 -7.88 -5.24 -13.08
CA MET A 258 -6.64 -5.02 -12.33
C MET A 258 -6.54 -5.92 -11.09
N HIS A 259 -5.31 -6.27 -10.71
CA HIS A 259 -5.01 -7.16 -9.59
C HIS A 259 -5.57 -8.56 -9.80
N SER A 260 -5.24 -9.15 -10.95
CA SER A 260 -5.58 -10.54 -11.25
C SER A 260 -4.47 -11.46 -10.76
N VAL A 261 -4.81 -12.41 -9.89
CA VAL A 261 -3.86 -13.30 -9.22
C VAL A 261 -3.87 -14.69 -9.84
N PHE A 262 -2.69 -15.23 -10.08
CA PHE A 262 -2.45 -16.54 -10.66
C PHE A 262 -1.46 -17.32 -9.81
N ARG A 263 -1.54 -18.65 -9.82
CA ARG A 263 -0.53 -19.53 -9.25
C ARG A 263 0.42 -20.02 -10.33
N ILE A 264 1.72 -19.94 -10.06
CA ILE A 264 2.77 -20.43 -10.96
C ILE A 264 2.84 -21.95 -10.84
N ARG A 265 2.60 -22.67 -11.94
CA ARG A 265 2.59 -24.14 -11.97
C ARG A 265 3.90 -24.70 -12.49
N GLU A 266 4.23 -24.34 -13.73
CA GLU A 266 5.40 -24.84 -14.42
C GLU A 266 6.09 -23.71 -15.17
N ILE A 267 7.41 -23.75 -15.22
CA ILE A 267 8.24 -22.86 -16.02
C ILE A 267 9.16 -23.78 -16.83
N LYS A 268 9.09 -23.68 -18.16
CA LYS A 268 9.85 -24.54 -19.08
C LYS A 268 10.37 -23.78 -20.29
N PRO A 269 11.57 -24.09 -20.80
CA PRO A 269 12.09 -23.44 -21.99
C PRO A 269 11.31 -23.91 -23.23
N ILE A 270 11.01 -22.99 -24.14
CA ILE A 270 10.42 -23.28 -25.46
C ILE A 270 11.52 -23.56 -26.48
N ASN A 271 12.64 -22.84 -26.40
CA ASN A 271 13.79 -22.99 -27.31
C ASN A 271 15.06 -23.43 -26.57
N LYS A 272 16.06 -23.88 -27.33
CA LYS A 272 17.36 -24.34 -26.78
C LYS A 272 18.25 -23.20 -26.28
N ASP A 273 17.99 -21.98 -26.72
CA ASP A 273 18.80 -20.80 -26.38
C ASP A 273 18.44 -20.22 -25.00
N ASN A 274 17.48 -20.82 -24.27
CA ASN A 274 17.01 -20.39 -22.95
C ASN A 274 16.59 -18.91 -22.87
N ARG A 275 16.18 -18.32 -24.00
CA ARG A 275 15.68 -16.93 -24.08
C ARG A 275 14.18 -16.86 -24.32
N LEU A 276 13.53 -17.99 -24.58
CA LEU A 276 12.10 -18.11 -24.78
C LEU A 276 11.54 -19.17 -23.84
N TRP A 277 10.60 -18.77 -22.98
CA TRP A 277 10.07 -19.61 -21.91
C TRP A 277 8.55 -19.64 -21.92
N GLN A 278 8.00 -20.78 -21.55
CA GLN A 278 6.58 -20.96 -21.24
C GLN A 278 6.41 -20.96 -19.73
N VAL A 279 5.44 -20.18 -19.26
CA VAL A 279 5.06 -20.11 -17.85
C VAL A 279 3.59 -20.48 -17.73
N ASP A 280 3.34 -21.66 -17.16
CA ASP A 280 2.00 -22.19 -16.96
C ASP A 280 1.43 -21.62 -15.66
N LEU A 281 0.30 -20.92 -15.79
CA LEU A 281 -0.41 -20.24 -14.73
C LEU A 281 -1.81 -20.83 -14.55
N SER A 282 -2.31 -20.83 -13.32
CA SER A 282 -3.73 -21.11 -13.06
C SER A 282 -4.37 -19.94 -12.32
N LEU A 283 -5.51 -19.45 -12.80
CA LEU A 283 -6.27 -18.40 -12.11
C LEU A 283 -6.55 -18.85 -10.66
N THR A 284 -6.39 -17.92 -9.73
CA THR A 284 -6.67 -18.17 -8.31
C THR A 284 -7.32 -16.93 -7.68
N SER A 285 -7.66 -17.03 -6.40
CA SER A 285 -8.41 -16.03 -5.65
C SER A 285 -7.66 -15.59 -4.41
N ASP A 286 -8.05 -14.43 -3.89
CA ASP A 286 -7.57 -13.82 -2.65
C ASP A 286 -7.92 -14.63 -1.37
N THR A 287 -8.39 -15.87 -1.51
CA THR A 287 -8.69 -16.79 -0.41
C THR A 287 -7.42 -17.38 0.22
N ASP A 288 -6.24 -16.94 -0.20
CA ASP A 288 -5.00 -17.23 0.47
C ASP A 288 -5.00 -16.55 1.87
N PRO A 289 -4.90 -17.31 2.98
CA PRO A 289 -5.06 -16.75 4.33
C PRO A 289 -4.04 -15.66 4.69
N GLU A 290 -2.84 -15.74 4.13
CA GLU A 290 -1.78 -14.77 4.40
C GLU A 290 -2.06 -13.45 3.68
N LEU A 291 -2.52 -13.53 2.43
CA LEU A 291 -2.93 -12.36 1.66
C LEU A 291 -4.12 -11.65 2.29
N GLN A 292 -5.14 -12.40 2.70
CA GLN A 292 -6.32 -11.85 3.36
C GLN A 292 -5.95 -11.04 4.61
N THR A 293 -5.03 -11.56 5.43
CA THR A 293 -4.60 -10.90 6.66
C THR A 293 -3.90 -9.58 6.38
N LEU A 294 -3.03 -9.56 5.36
CA LEU A 294 -2.33 -8.35 4.94
C LEU A 294 -3.28 -7.30 4.36
N THR A 295 -4.23 -7.72 3.52
CA THR A 295 -5.23 -6.80 2.94
C THR A 295 -6.14 -6.22 4.02
N GLU A 296 -6.55 -7.03 5.02
CA GLU A 296 -7.32 -6.55 6.16
C GLU A 296 -6.57 -5.50 6.99
N CYS A 297 -5.26 -5.66 7.17
CA CYS A 297 -4.43 -4.66 7.86
C CYS A 297 -4.48 -3.30 7.13
N LEU A 298 -4.22 -3.29 5.82
CA LEU A 298 -4.23 -2.05 5.02
C LEU A 298 -5.63 -1.45 4.87
N ARG A 299 -6.68 -2.28 4.78
CA ARG A 299 -8.07 -1.80 4.81
C ARG A 299 -8.36 -1.04 6.10
N ASN A 300 -7.89 -1.55 7.24
CA ASN A 300 -8.05 -0.89 8.54
C ASN A 300 -7.25 0.42 8.63
N GLU A 301 -6.04 0.46 8.08
CA GLU A 301 -5.20 1.67 8.05
C GLU A 301 -5.75 2.77 7.15
N THR A 302 -6.52 2.39 6.12
CA THR A 302 -7.19 3.32 5.20
C THR A 302 -8.60 3.72 5.65
N PHE A 303 -8.99 3.47 6.91
CA PHE A 303 -10.28 3.87 7.49
C PHE A 303 -11.50 3.41 6.66
N PRO A 304 -11.86 2.11 6.73
CA PRO A 304 -12.78 1.50 5.77
C PRO A 304 -14.22 2.03 5.83
N THR A 305 -14.59 2.74 6.90
CA THR A 305 -15.91 3.35 7.09
C THR A 305 -16.02 4.77 6.53
N GLU A 306 -14.90 5.36 6.10
CA GLU A 306 -14.85 6.74 5.60
C GLU A 306 -15.11 6.81 4.09
N SER A 307 -15.37 8.03 3.59
CA SER A 307 -15.57 8.26 2.15
C SER A 307 -14.37 7.85 1.31
N GLY A 308 -14.60 7.41 0.06
CA GLY A 308 -13.53 6.95 -0.83
C GLY A 308 -12.40 7.98 -1.01
N TRP A 309 -12.73 9.28 -1.11
CA TRP A 309 -11.72 10.34 -1.16
C TRP A 309 -10.89 10.46 0.12
N TYR A 310 -11.51 10.36 1.29
CA TYR A 310 -10.79 10.40 2.56
C TYR A 310 -9.84 9.20 2.70
N ARG A 311 -10.32 8.01 2.32
CA ARG A 311 -9.52 6.78 2.29
C ARG A 311 -8.35 6.90 1.33
N LEU A 312 -8.57 7.49 0.15
CA LEU A 312 -7.50 7.73 -0.83
C LEU A 312 -6.42 8.64 -0.24
N GLY A 313 -6.79 9.76 0.38
CA GLY A 313 -5.83 10.64 1.06
C GLY A 313 -4.99 9.90 2.12
N ALA A 314 -5.60 8.96 2.84
CA ALA A 314 -4.90 8.18 3.86
C ALA A 314 -3.89 7.21 3.23
N LEU A 315 -4.29 6.52 2.15
CA LEU A 315 -3.40 5.66 1.36
C LEU A 315 -2.21 6.45 0.79
N LEU A 316 -2.46 7.66 0.29
CA LEU A 316 -1.40 8.52 -0.27
C LEU A 316 -0.37 8.95 0.75
N ILE A 317 -0.77 9.20 2.01
CA ILE A 317 0.17 9.44 3.10
C ILE A 317 1.06 8.21 3.30
N THR A 318 0.48 7.01 3.34
CA THR A 318 1.24 5.76 3.49
C THR A 318 2.20 5.52 2.33
N MET A 319 1.83 5.92 1.10
CA MET A 319 2.68 5.84 -0.09
C MET A 319 3.73 6.96 -0.20
N GLY A 320 3.79 7.88 0.77
CA GLY A 320 4.69 9.04 0.74
C GLY A 320 4.29 10.14 -0.25
N GLN A 321 3.08 10.10 -0.80
CA GLN A 321 2.54 11.07 -1.77
C GLN A 321 1.88 12.26 -1.06
N PHE A 322 2.67 13.00 -0.27
CA PHE A 322 2.18 14.01 0.65
C PHE A 322 1.47 15.19 -0.04
N ASP A 323 1.97 15.67 -1.18
CA ASP A 323 1.33 16.78 -1.91
C ASP A 323 -0.02 16.40 -2.50
N ASN A 324 -0.14 15.16 -3.02
CA ASN A 324 -1.41 14.64 -3.51
C ASN A 324 -2.40 14.41 -2.36
N ALA A 325 -1.94 13.86 -1.23
CA ALA A 325 -2.75 13.73 -0.03
C ALA A 325 -3.24 15.09 0.48
N TYR A 326 -2.36 16.11 0.49
CA TYR A 326 -2.72 17.48 0.88
C TYR A 326 -3.85 18.02 0.01
N GLN A 327 -3.73 17.91 -1.32
CA GLN A 327 -4.76 18.39 -2.26
C GLN A 327 -6.11 17.73 -2.03
N ILE A 328 -6.14 16.42 -1.78
CA ILE A 328 -7.38 15.69 -1.46
C ILE A 328 -8.01 16.23 -0.17
N TYR A 329 -7.23 16.33 0.90
CA TYR A 329 -7.77 16.78 2.18
C TYR A 329 -8.16 18.26 2.16
N GLU A 330 -7.48 19.10 1.38
CA GLU A 330 -7.90 20.49 1.15
C GLU A 330 -9.22 20.57 0.37
N MET A 331 -9.39 19.75 -0.66
CA MET A 331 -10.66 19.64 -1.40
C MET A 331 -11.79 19.20 -0.47
N LEU A 332 -11.58 18.14 0.33
CA LEU A 332 -12.56 17.65 1.28
C LEU A 332 -12.92 18.71 2.33
N LEU A 333 -11.93 19.45 2.83
CA LEU A 333 -12.14 20.53 3.80
C LEU A 333 -13.06 21.63 3.23
N LYS A 334 -12.91 21.97 1.94
CA LYS A 334 -13.75 22.97 1.26
C LYS A 334 -15.18 22.49 1.04
N GLN A 335 -15.41 21.18 0.96
CA GLN A 335 -16.72 20.58 0.65
C GLN A 335 -17.52 20.22 1.91
N THR A 336 -16.84 19.85 3.00
CA THR A 336 -17.54 19.44 4.23
C THR A 336 -18.13 20.63 4.99
N HIS A 337 -19.33 20.42 5.52
CA HIS A 337 -20.01 21.37 6.39
C HIS A 337 -20.04 20.88 7.84
N ASP A 338 -19.77 19.59 8.06
CA ASP A 338 -19.80 18.95 9.35
C ASP A 338 -18.53 19.23 10.16
N ASP A 339 -18.69 19.66 11.40
CA ASP A 339 -17.57 20.06 12.24
C ASP A 339 -16.70 18.86 12.66
N TRP A 340 -17.30 17.69 12.86
CA TRP A 340 -16.55 16.47 13.19
C TRP A 340 -15.66 16.02 12.03
N GLU A 341 -16.20 15.99 10.81
CA GLU A 341 -15.44 15.73 9.59
C GLU A 341 -14.32 16.76 9.38
N LYS A 342 -14.61 18.06 9.55
CA LYS A 342 -13.59 19.12 9.48
C LYS A 342 -12.45 18.87 10.44
N ALA A 343 -12.75 18.49 11.69
CA ALA A 343 -11.72 18.22 12.68
C ALA A 343 -10.84 17.02 12.29
N ASN A 344 -11.43 15.98 11.69
CA ASN A 344 -10.68 14.84 11.19
C ASN A 344 -9.82 15.19 9.97
N ILE A 345 -10.35 15.99 9.03
CA ILE A 345 -9.59 16.47 7.87
C ILE A 345 -8.43 17.37 8.31
N TYR A 346 -8.64 18.27 9.27
CA TYR A 346 -7.55 19.05 9.86
C TYR A 346 -6.49 18.17 10.50
N HIS A 347 -6.89 17.10 11.20
CA HIS A 347 -5.93 16.16 11.75
C HIS A 347 -5.09 15.50 10.64
N GLN A 348 -5.71 15.09 9.52
CA GLN A 348 -4.99 14.52 8.38
C GLN A 348 -4.05 15.54 7.71
N LEU A 349 -4.50 16.79 7.50
CA LEU A 349 -3.63 17.87 6.99
C LEU A 349 -2.44 18.12 7.92
N GLY A 350 -2.67 18.11 9.24
CA GLY A 350 -1.59 18.20 10.22
C GLY A 350 -0.60 17.03 10.10
N ARG A 351 -1.10 15.82 9.87
CA ARG A 351 -0.27 14.63 9.65
C ARG A 351 0.54 14.72 8.35
N VAL A 352 -0.06 15.22 7.27
CA VAL A 352 0.65 15.48 6.00
C VAL A 352 1.80 16.46 6.20
N GLN A 353 1.54 17.59 6.87
CA GLN A 353 2.58 18.59 7.12
C GLN A 353 3.68 18.09 8.04
N ASP A 354 3.35 17.27 9.03
CA ASP A 354 4.33 16.60 9.90
C ASP A 354 5.29 15.72 9.09
N TYR A 355 4.78 14.95 8.13
CA TYR A 355 5.62 14.15 7.23
C TYR A 355 6.47 14.99 6.27
N LYS A 356 5.99 16.17 5.86
CA LYS A 356 6.77 17.13 5.07
C LYS A 356 7.84 17.86 5.88
N GLY A 357 7.85 17.73 7.20
CA GLY A 357 8.74 18.49 8.10
C GLY A 357 8.24 19.91 8.42
N GLU A 358 7.04 20.27 7.96
CA GLU A 358 6.42 21.59 8.17
C GLU A 358 5.69 21.62 9.53
N TYR A 359 6.47 21.51 10.61
CA TYR A 359 5.94 21.29 11.96
C TYR A 359 5.04 22.43 12.47
N ALA A 360 5.33 23.68 12.10
CA ALA A 360 4.51 24.83 12.50
C ALA A 360 3.10 24.75 11.88
N GLU A 361 3.00 24.40 10.60
CA GLU A 361 1.72 24.19 9.93
C GLU A 361 1.00 22.94 10.47
N SER A 362 1.76 21.89 10.79
CA SER A 362 1.19 20.71 11.45
C SER A 362 0.52 21.05 12.78
N ILE A 363 1.18 21.85 13.62
CA ILE A 363 0.60 22.34 14.88
C ILE A 363 -0.65 23.16 14.59
N ARG A 364 -0.59 24.12 13.66
CA ARG A 364 -1.73 24.98 13.29
C ARG A 364 -2.97 24.16 12.92
N PHE A 365 -2.81 23.11 12.12
CA PHE A 365 -3.92 22.25 11.74
C PHE A 365 -4.44 21.40 12.92
N ASN A 366 -3.54 20.83 13.73
CA ASN A 366 -3.97 20.08 14.91
C ASN A 366 -4.65 20.96 15.97
N GLU A 367 -4.26 22.24 16.10
CA GLU A 367 -4.92 23.22 16.97
C GLU A 367 -6.33 23.55 16.48
N LYS A 368 -6.52 23.73 15.17
CA LYS A 368 -7.88 23.89 14.58
C LYS A 368 -8.75 22.66 14.85
N ALA A 369 -8.20 21.45 14.68
CA ALA A 369 -8.92 20.22 15.00
C ALA A 369 -9.27 20.15 16.50
N LEU A 370 -8.34 20.54 17.37
CA LEU A 370 -8.53 20.57 18.81
C LEU A 370 -9.64 21.56 19.21
N GLU A 371 -9.63 22.77 18.66
CA GLU A 371 -10.62 23.80 18.96
C GLU A 371 -12.04 23.31 18.65
N ILE A 372 -12.23 22.68 17.48
CA ILE A 372 -13.52 22.10 17.10
C ILE A 372 -13.92 20.99 18.07
N LYS A 373 -13.02 20.03 18.34
CA LYS A 373 -13.31 18.91 19.26
C LYS A 373 -13.60 19.37 20.68
N GLN A 374 -12.95 20.43 21.18
CA GLN A 374 -13.23 20.99 22.50
C GLN A 374 -14.63 21.62 22.60
N LYS A 375 -15.15 22.15 21.48
CA LYS A 375 -16.50 22.72 21.42
C LYS A 375 -17.58 21.65 21.33
N THR A 376 -17.27 20.50 20.72
CA THR A 376 -18.27 19.46 20.40
C THR A 376 -18.23 18.25 21.33
N LEU A 377 -17.11 17.97 22.00
CA LEU A 377 -16.91 16.78 22.81
C LEU A 377 -16.81 17.09 24.31
N PRO A 378 -17.13 16.11 25.18
CA PRO A 378 -16.84 16.20 26.60
C PRO A 378 -15.34 16.39 26.88
N PRO A 379 -14.93 17.07 27.97
CA PRO A 379 -13.52 17.32 28.29
C PRO A 379 -12.64 16.07 28.41
N ASP A 380 -13.22 14.94 28.82
CA ASP A 380 -12.51 13.66 28.97
C ASP A 380 -12.71 12.73 27.74
N ASP A 381 -13.09 13.27 26.58
CA ASP A 381 -13.27 12.45 25.36
C ASP A 381 -11.92 11.89 24.83
N TYR A 382 -11.94 10.63 24.40
CA TYR A 382 -10.75 9.96 23.87
C TYR A 382 -10.11 10.69 22.68
N ASN A 383 -10.92 11.32 21.82
CA ASN A 383 -10.45 12.01 20.63
C ASN A 383 -9.73 13.33 20.95
N LEU A 384 -10.03 13.95 22.09
CA LEU A 384 -9.23 15.06 22.62
C LEU A 384 -7.85 14.56 23.02
N ALA A 385 -7.78 13.42 23.72
CA ALA A 385 -6.50 12.82 24.11
C ALA A 385 -5.63 12.43 22.91
N VAL A 386 -6.23 11.93 21.82
CA VAL A 386 -5.53 11.66 20.56
C VAL A 386 -4.95 12.96 19.99
N THR A 387 -5.75 14.02 19.92
CA THR A 387 -5.35 15.31 19.35
C THR A 387 -4.22 15.96 20.17
N TYR A 388 -4.33 15.98 21.51
CA TYR A 388 -3.26 16.45 22.38
C TYR A 388 -1.96 15.65 22.20
N ASN A 389 -2.04 14.32 22.13
CA ASN A 389 -0.85 13.50 21.90
C ASN A 389 -0.16 13.84 20.58
N ASN A 390 -0.93 14.08 19.51
CA ASN A 390 -0.36 14.42 18.21
C ASN A 390 0.35 15.77 18.22
N ILE A 391 -0.26 16.79 18.86
CA ILE A 391 0.42 18.08 19.07
C ILE A 391 1.71 17.90 19.87
N GLY A 392 1.67 17.08 20.94
CA GLY A 392 2.84 16.77 21.76
C GLY A 392 3.98 16.12 20.96
N LEU A 393 3.66 15.18 20.06
CA LEU A 393 4.64 14.54 19.17
C LEU A 393 5.27 15.53 18.18
N VAL A 394 4.50 16.49 17.66
CA VAL A 394 5.07 17.51 16.76
C VAL A 394 6.00 18.45 17.52
N TYR A 395 5.65 18.89 18.74
CA TYR A 395 6.57 19.66 19.59
C TYR A 395 7.83 18.88 19.96
N GLU A 396 7.72 17.57 20.17
CA GLU A 396 8.87 16.69 20.44
C GLU A 396 9.85 16.67 19.25
N LYS A 397 9.35 16.60 18.02
CA LYS A 397 10.17 16.73 16.79
C LYS A 397 10.83 18.11 16.65
N MET A 398 10.16 19.17 17.11
CA MET A 398 10.71 20.52 17.18
C MET A 398 11.72 20.74 18.33
N SER A 399 12.01 19.70 19.13
CA SER A 399 12.82 19.80 20.35
C SER A 399 12.25 20.74 21.43
N GLU A 400 10.96 21.06 21.34
CA GLU A 400 10.21 21.89 22.29
C GLU A 400 9.66 21.02 23.43
N TYR A 401 10.58 20.39 24.16
CA TYR A 401 10.26 19.27 25.07
C TYR A 401 9.29 19.63 26.20
N SER A 402 9.33 20.86 26.73
CA SER A 402 8.38 21.31 27.76
C SER A 402 6.95 21.37 27.24
N LYS A 403 6.74 21.83 26.00
CA LYS A 403 5.42 21.82 25.37
C LYS A 403 4.99 20.39 25.06
N ALA A 404 5.90 19.57 24.53
CA ALA A 404 5.64 18.16 24.27
C ALA A 404 5.15 17.40 25.51
N LEU A 405 5.82 17.60 26.66
CA LEU A 405 5.40 17.04 27.96
C LEU A 405 4.02 17.55 28.37
N SER A 406 3.78 18.85 28.33
CA SER A 406 2.48 19.41 28.73
C SER A 406 1.31 18.80 27.94
N PHE A 407 1.47 18.66 26.63
CA PHE A 407 0.47 18.04 25.77
C PHE A 407 0.36 16.52 25.98
N GLY A 408 1.49 15.83 26.14
CA GLY A 408 1.54 14.39 26.43
C GLY A 408 0.89 14.03 27.77
N GLU A 409 1.11 14.84 28.81
CA GLU A 409 0.54 14.66 30.14
C GLU A 409 -0.97 14.90 30.15
N LYS A 410 -1.47 15.94 29.45
CA LYS A 410 -2.92 16.14 29.25
C LYS A 410 -3.57 14.95 28.55
N ALA A 411 -2.94 14.43 27.50
CA ALA A 411 -3.43 13.24 26.80
C ALA A 411 -3.44 11.99 27.71
N LEU A 412 -2.41 11.83 28.55
CA LEU A 412 -2.32 10.74 29.51
C LEU A 412 -3.40 10.85 30.60
N GLU A 413 -3.64 12.05 31.14
CA GLU A 413 -4.65 12.30 32.17
C GLU A 413 -6.04 11.87 31.70
N ILE A 414 -6.46 12.31 30.51
CA ILE A 414 -7.75 11.93 29.93
C ILE A 414 -7.83 10.41 29.78
N LYS A 415 -6.80 9.78 29.20
CA LYS A 415 -6.75 8.32 29.00
C LYS A 415 -6.81 7.57 30.34
N GLN A 416 -6.18 8.07 31.39
CA GLN A 416 -6.22 7.44 32.72
C GLN A 416 -7.62 7.50 33.34
N LYS A 417 -8.40 8.55 33.07
CA LYS A 417 -9.79 8.65 33.56
C LYS A 417 -10.74 7.68 32.87
N ILE A 418 -10.58 7.49 31.55
CA ILE A 418 -11.58 6.77 30.74
C ILE A 418 -11.19 5.32 30.40
N LEU A 419 -9.91 4.95 30.51
CA LEU A 419 -9.44 3.62 30.14
C LEU A 419 -9.09 2.76 31.37
N PRO A 420 -9.23 1.43 31.27
CA PRO A 420 -8.74 0.51 32.29
C PRO A 420 -7.22 0.68 32.53
N PRO A 421 -6.71 0.46 33.76
CA PRO A 421 -5.30 0.69 34.11
C PRO A 421 -4.26 -0.05 33.25
N ASN A 422 -4.62 -1.21 32.67
CA ASN A 422 -3.74 -1.98 31.79
C ASN A 422 -4.11 -1.82 30.31
N HIS A 423 -4.74 -0.72 29.90
CA HIS A 423 -5.08 -0.52 28.49
C HIS A 423 -3.82 -0.18 27.65
N PRO A 424 -3.59 -0.81 26.48
CA PRO A 424 -2.39 -0.56 25.64
C PRO A 424 -2.14 0.91 25.28
N ALA A 425 -3.20 1.71 25.10
CA ALA A 425 -3.08 3.14 24.82
C ALA A 425 -2.41 3.95 25.95
N LEU A 426 -2.49 3.49 27.21
CA LEU A 426 -1.75 4.08 28.32
C LEU A 426 -0.25 3.79 28.19
N ALA A 427 0.12 2.57 27.81
CA ALA A 427 1.52 2.20 27.56
C ALA A 427 2.15 3.07 26.47
N ASN A 428 1.41 3.36 25.39
CA ASN A 428 1.89 4.24 24.32
C ASN A 428 2.12 5.67 24.84
N SER A 429 1.22 6.18 25.68
CA SER A 429 1.34 7.53 26.25
C SER A 429 2.55 7.62 27.21
N TYR A 430 2.73 6.61 28.06
CA TYR A 430 3.91 6.52 28.92
C TYR A 430 5.21 6.42 28.12
N ASN A 431 5.22 5.60 27.05
CA ASN A 431 6.38 5.49 26.18
C ASN A 431 6.73 6.84 25.54
N ASN A 432 5.76 7.57 24.99
CA ASN A 432 5.99 8.87 24.36
C ASN A 432 6.57 9.89 25.35
N ILE A 433 6.00 9.97 26.56
CA ILE A 433 6.52 10.85 27.61
C ILE A 433 7.94 10.42 28.04
N GLY A 434 8.18 9.12 28.16
CA GLY A 434 9.51 8.58 28.48
C GLY A 434 10.56 8.94 27.43
N LEU A 435 10.20 8.92 26.15
CA LEU A 435 11.08 9.37 25.05
C LEU A 435 11.41 10.86 25.16
N VAL A 436 10.44 11.71 25.52
CA VAL A 436 10.70 13.15 25.71
C VAL A 436 11.68 13.37 26.87
N TYR A 437 11.47 12.70 28.01
CA TYR A 437 12.43 12.79 29.14
C TYR A 437 13.82 12.26 28.77
N GLU A 438 13.90 11.19 27.98
CA GLU A 438 15.18 10.69 27.47
C GLU A 438 15.91 11.76 26.65
N LYS A 439 15.21 12.41 25.72
CA LYS A 439 15.79 13.49 24.89
C LYS A 439 16.21 14.72 25.69
N MET A 440 15.59 14.96 26.84
CA MET A 440 16.00 15.99 27.79
C MET A 440 17.21 15.60 28.67
N GLY A 441 17.66 14.35 28.61
CA GLY A 441 18.71 13.82 29.51
C GLY A 441 18.20 13.44 30.90
N GLU A 442 16.89 13.47 31.13
CA GLU A 442 16.24 13.14 32.41
C GLU A 442 16.02 11.61 32.52
N TYR A 443 17.11 10.85 32.46
CA TYR A 443 17.07 9.40 32.27
C TYR A 443 16.31 8.63 33.37
N SER A 444 16.37 9.08 34.62
CA SER A 444 15.61 8.44 35.72
C SER A 444 14.10 8.55 35.52
N LYS A 445 13.61 9.69 35.00
CA LYS A 445 12.20 9.86 34.65
C LYS A 445 11.87 9.02 33.42
N ALA A 446 12.72 9.04 32.40
CA ALA A 446 12.55 8.23 31.21
C ALA A 446 12.38 6.73 31.54
N LEU A 447 13.24 6.17 32.39
CA LEU A 447 13.14 4.79 32.89
C LEU A 447 11.81 4.53 33.58
N SER A 448 11.40 5.38 34.53
CA SER A 448 10.14 5.19 35.26
C SER A 448 8.93 5.12 34.32
N PHE A 449 8.90 5.96 33.28
CA PHE A 449 7.84 5.97 32.27
C PHE A 449 7.91 4.73 31.35
N GLN A 450 9.11 4.35 30.89
CA GLN A 450 9.30 3.17 30.05
C GLN A 450 8.99 1.86 30.78
N GLU A 451 9.31 1.76 32.07
CA GLU A 451 8.97 0.61 32.92
C GLU A 451 7.45 0.48 33.12
N LYS A 452 6.73 1.60 33.32
CA LYS A 452 5.26 1.60 33.33
C LYS A 452 4.68 1.12 32.00
N ALA A 453 5.23 1.58 30.88
CA ALA A 453 4.83 1.12 29.56
C ALA A 453 5.08 -0.39 29.38
N LEU A 454 6.26 -0.87 29.77
CA LEU A 454 6.63 -2.28 29.71
C LEU A 454 5.69 -3.15 30.55
N ALA A 455 5.41 -2.75 31.79
CA ALA A 455 4.55 -3.51 32.70
C ALA A 455 3.13 -3.68 32.16
N ILE A 456 2.59 -2.66 31.49
CA ILE A 456 1.29 -2.77 30.81
C ILE A 456 1.41 -3.69 29.60
N LYS A 457 2.40 -3.48 28.72
CA LYS A 457 2.58 -4.29 27.51
C LYS A 457 2.77 -5.78 27.82
N GLN A 458 3.50 -6.13 28.87
CA GLN A 458 3.70 -7.52 29.32
C GLN A 458 2.40 -8.20 29.75
N LYS A 459 1.40 -7.45 30.23
CA LYS A 459 0.07 -7.97 30.58
C LYS A 459 -0.86 -8.07 29.37
N CYS A 460 -0.68 -7.20 28.38
CA CYS A 460 -1.53 -7.13 27.20
C CYS A 460 -1.11 -8.07 26.08
N PHE A 461 0.19 -8.36 25.98
CA PHE A 461 0.77 -9.03 24.83
C PHE A 461 1.48 -10.32 25.21
N PRO A 462 1.52 -11.32 24.30
CA PRO A 462 2.32 -12.51 24.51
C PRO A 462 3.83 -12.16 24.58
N PRO A 463 4.66 -13.01 25.23
CA PRO A 463 6.08 -12.70 25.50
C PRO A 463 6.93 -12.34 24.27
N ASN A 464 6.57 -12.86 23.08
CA ASN A 464 7.29 -12.64 21.82
C ASN A 464 6.63 -11.58 20.92
N HIS A 465 5.77 -10.72 21.48
CA HIS A 465 5.10 -9.70 20.70
C HIS A 465 6.05 -8.54 20.31
N PRO A 466 6.07 -8.07 19.05
CA PRO A 466 6.96 -6.99 18.59
C PRO A 466 6.90 -5.68 19.41
N GLU A 467 5.74 -5.34 19.98
CA GLU A 467 5.63 -4.19 20.92
C GLU A 467 6.55 -4.28 22.14
N LEU A 468 6.85 -5.49 22.61
CA LEU A 468 7.77 -5.69 23.72
C LEU A 468 9.22 -5.45 23.26
N ALA A 469 9.59 -5.88 22.05
CA ALA A 469 10.92 -5.62 21.49
C ALA A 469 11.22 -4.10 21.42
N ILE A 470 10.26 -3.30 20.94
CA ILE A 470 10.43 -1.83 20.88
C ILE A 470 10.65 -1.25 22.28
N THR A 471 9.86 -1.67 23.27
CA THR A 471 9.99 -1.13 24.63
C THR A 471 11.28 -1.58 25.31
N TYR A 472 11.72 -2.83 25.11
CA TYR A 472 13.03 -3.27 25.58
C TYR A 472 14.17 -2.50 24.91
N ASN A 473 14.08 -2.24 23.60
CA ASN A 473 15.06 -1.42 22.91
C ASN A 473 15.11 0.03 23.45
N ASN A 474 13.96 0.64 23.74
CA ASN A 474 13.91 1.96 24.37
C ASN A 474 14.59 1.96 25.75
N LEU A 475 14.33 0.94 26.58
CA LEU A 475 15.02 0.77 27.87
C LEU A 475 16.54 0.59 27.68
N SER A 476 16.95 -0.23 26.70
CA SER A 476 18.37 -0.41 26.37
C SER A 476 19.04 0.92 26.03
N ARG A 477 18.38 1.75 25.22
CA ARG A 477 18.89 3.08 24.84
C ARG A 477 19.02 4.01 26.05
N VAL A 478 18.04 4.03 26.95
CA VAL A 478 18.14 4.85 28.18
C VAL A 478 19.28 4.37 29.08
N TYR A 479 19.43 3.06 29.29
CA TYR A 479 20.56 2.51 30.07
C TYR A 479 21.92 2.79 29.41
N THR A 480 21.98 2.77 28.07
CA THR A 480 23.18 3.15 27.32
C THR A 480 23.57 4.60 27.60
N ASN A 481 22.60 5.51 27.60
CA ASN A 481 22.82 6.94 27.88
C ASN A 481 23.24 7.18 29.33
N MET A 482 22.83 6.31 30.26
CA MET A 482 23.28 6.30 31.66
C MET A 482 24.63 5.60 31.88
N ALA A 483 25.26 5.07 30.82
CA ALA A 483 26.47 4.25 30.87
C ALA A 483 26.36 2.94 31.70
N ASP A 484 25.13 2.45 31.95
CA ASP A 484 24.89 1.10 32.49
C ASP A 484 24.84 0.10 31.33
N TYR A 485 26.00 -0.14 30.73
CA TYR A 485 26.12 -0.95 29.51
C TYR A 485 25.69 -2.40 29.72
N SER A 486 25.85 -2.94 30.92
CA SER A 486 25.42 -4.29 31.29
C SER A 486 23.90 -4.44 31.21
N LYS A 487 23.12 -3.51 31.78
CA LYS A 487 21.65 -3.53 31.64
C LYS A 487 21.21 -3.20 30.22
N ALA A 488 21.89 -2.26 29.56
CA ALA A 488 21.60 -1.94 28.18
C ALA A 488 21.72 -3.19 27.28
N LEU A 489 22.79 -3.97 27.45
CA LEU A 489 23.01 -5.21 26.70
C LEU A 489 21.89 -6.22 26.96
N LEU A 490 21.54 -6.46 28.22
CA LEU A 490 20.45 -7.38 28.59
C LEU A 490 19.13 -7.03 27.89
N PHE A 491 18.77 -5.75 27.85
CA PHE A 491 17.54 -5.32 27.20
C PHE A 491 17.62 -5.38 25.67
N CYS A 492 18.77 -5.06 25.08
CA CYS A 492 18.97 -5.18 23.63
C CYS A 492 18.91 -6.65 23.17
N GLU A 493 19.49 -7.57 23.93
CA GLU A 493 19.43 -9.01 23.64
C GLU A 493 17.99 -9.55 23.72
N ARG A 494 17.17 -9.06 24.66
CA ARG A 494 15.73 -9.38 24.70
C ARG A 494 14.99 -8.83 23.48
N ALA A 495 15.29 -7.61 23.06
CA ALA A 495 14.69 -7.03 21.86
C ALA A 495 15.06 -7.85 20.61
N LEU A 496 16.34 -8.23 20.47
CA LEU A 496 16.81 -9.09 19.38
C LEU A 496 16.12 -10.45 19.38
N HIS A 497 16.03 -11.13 20.52
CA HIS A 497 15.39 -12.46 20.62
C HIS A 497 13.93 -12.41 20.16
N ILE A 498 13.17 -11.41 20.61
CA ILE A 498 11.79 -11.21 20.19
C ILE A 498 11.74 -10.88 18.69
N GLY A 499 12.62 -9.99 18.22
CA GLY A 499 12.73 -9.63 16.81
C GLY A 499 12.99 -10.87 15.94
N GLN A 500 13.99 -11.70 16.26
CA GLN A 500 14.31 -12.92 15.53
C GLN A 500 13.15 -13.92 15.48
N SER A 501 12.27 -13.89 16.47
CA SER A 501 11.08 -14.75 16.54
C SER A 501 9.90 -14.21 15.73
N SER A 502 9.86 -12.90 15.46
CA SER A 502 8.68 -12.22 14.90
C SER A 502 8.90 -11.51 13.56
N LEU A 503 10.16 -11.26 13.19
CA LEU A 503 10.55 -10.53 11.98
C LEU A 503 11.34 -11.44 11.02
N PRO A 504 11.31 -11.16 9.72
CA PRO A 504 12.14 -11.86 8.74
C PRO A 504 13.64 -11.67 9.00
N PRO A 505 14.49 -12.62 8.58
CA PRO A 505 15.93 -12.57 8.82
C PRO A 505 16.63 -11.28 8.34
N ASN A 506 16.12 -10.66 7.28
CA ASN A 506 16.72 -9.46 6.68
C ASN A 506 16.13 -8.14 7.20
N HIS A 507 15.22 -8.18 8.19
CA HIS A 507 14.55 -6.98 8.68
C HIS A 507 15.56 -5.96 9.29
N PRO A 508 15.49 -4.66 8.95
CA PRO A 508 16.46 -3.65 9.39
C PRO A 508 16.64 -3.57 10.92
N ASP A 509 15.56 -3.75 11.68
CA ASP A 509 15.63 -3.75 13.15
C ASP A 509 16.55 -4.85 13.70
N LEU A 510 16.61 -6.04 13.07
CA LEU A 510 17.50 -7.11 13.53
C LEU A 510 18.97 -6.70 13.37
N GLN A 511 19.30 -6.10 12.23
CA GLN A 511 20.65 -5.58 11.98
C GLN A 511 21.00 -4.48 12.98
N LYS A 512 20.05 -3.60 13.28
CA LYS A 512 20.22 -2.55 14.29
C LYS A 512 20.49 -3.14 15.67
N TYR A 513 19.67 -4.07 16.15
CA TYR A 513 19.87 -4.71 17.45
C TYR A 513 21.22 -5.44 17.54
N GLN A 514 21.63 -6.12 16.47
CA GLN A 514 22.94 -6.78 16.41
C GLN A 514 24.09 -5.78 16.53
N LYS A 515 24.04 -4.68 15.76
CA LYS A 515 25.02 -3.61 15.83
C LYS A 515 25.09 -2.96 17.21
N ASP A 516 23.93 -2.71 17.82
CA ASP A 516 23.84 -2.13 19.16
C ASP A 516 24.44 -3.08 20.21
N ILE A 517 24.16 -4.38 20.13
CA ILE A 517 24.78 -5.41 20.98
C ILE A 517 26.30 -5.45 20.83
N GLU A 518 26.83 -5.42 19.61
CA GLU A 518 28.28 -5.39 19.36
C GLU A 518 28.94 -4.14 19.95
N SER A 519 28.29 -2.99 19.80
CA SER A 519 28.76 -1.72 20.37
C SER A 519 28.78 -1.78 21.91
N LEU A 520 27.72 -2.31 22.52
CA LEU A 520 27.61 -2.45 23.98
C LEU A 520 28.65 -3.42 24.55
N ARG A 521 28.90 -4.55 23.88
CA ARG A 521 29.93 -5.52 24.29
C ARG A 521 31.35 -4.96 24.28
N LYS A 522 31.63 -3.93 23.46
CA LYS A 522 32.94 -3.24 23.45
C LYS A 522 33.12 -2.26 24.61
N LYS A 523 32.03 -1.88 25.29
CA LYS A 523 32.03 -0.89 26.38
C LYS A 523 31.93 -1.52 27.77
N ILE A 524 31.65 -2.83 27.84
CA ILE A 524 31.70 -3.67 29.04
C ILE A 524 33.11 -4.28 29.10
#